data_AF-B4Y597-F1
#
_entry.id   AF-B4Y597-F1
#
_cell.length_a   1.000
_cell.length_b   1.000
_cell.length_c   1.000
_cell.angle_alpha   90.00
_cell.angle_beta   90.00
_cell.angle_gamma   90.00
#
_symmetry.space_group_name_H-M   'P 1'
#
loop_
_entity.id
_entity.type
_entity.pdbx_description
1 polymer ?
#
loop_
_entity_poly.entity_id
_entity_poly.type
_entity_poly.pdbx_seq_one_letter_code
_entity_poly.pdbx_strand_id
1 'polypeptide(L)'
;LHLLLLHQTGSSNPLGLNPNSDKLPFHTYYSYKDAAGFVILITALTLVSTFMPNILGDPDNFSPANPLITPPHIKPEWYFLFAYTILRSIPNKLGGVLALLLSILILLAAPLTHTSKQRT
;
A
#
# COMPACT_ATOMS: atom_id res chain seq x y z
N LEU A 1 13.52 -8.41 -10.68
CA LEU A 1 12.94 -9.71 -10.28
C LEU A 1 11.41 -9.72 -10.37
N HIS A 2 10.70 -8.79 -9.73
CA HIS A 2 9.22 -8.74 -9.75
C HIS A 2 8.60 -8.76 -11.16
N LEU A 3 8.95 -7.81 -12.03
CA LEU A 3 8.43 -7.77 -13.41
C LEU A 3 8.84 -8.98 -14.26
N LEU A 4 10.01 -9.56 -13.99
CA LEU A 4 10.48 -10.76 -14.69
C LEU A 4 9.58 -11.95 -14.39
N LEU A 5 9.25 -12.19 -13.11
CA LEU A 5 8.33 -13.26 -12.70
C LEU A 5 6.91 -13.01 -13.24
N LEU A 6 6.47 -11.75 -13.28
CA LEU A 6 5.20 -11.39 -13.91
C LEU A 6 5.20 -11.71 -15.41
N HIS A 7 6.26 -11.38 -16.14
CA HIS A 7 6.35 -11.63 -17.58
C HIS A 7 6.41 -13.12 -17.94
N GLN A 8 6.82 -14.00 -17.03
CA GLN A 8 6.79 -15.45 -17.26
C GLN A 8 5.36 -16.00 -17.37
N THR A 9 4.40 -15.44 -16.62
CA THR A 9 3.00 -15.91 -16.61
C THR A 9 2.02 -14.97 -17.30
N GLY A 10 2.37 -13.69 -17.41
CA GLY A 10 1.49 -12.61 -17.89
C GLY A 10 0.55 -12.08 -16.80
N SER A 11 -0.12 -10.97 -17.11
CA SER A 11 -1.11 -10.37 -16.19
C SER A 11 -2.38 -11.21 -16.07
N SER A 12 -3.02 -11.18 -14.91
CA SER A 12 -4.40 -11.66 -14.74
C SER A 12 -5.40 -10.66 -15.33
N ASN A 13 -6.67 -11.06 -15.41
CA ASN A 13 -7.78 -10.19 -15.82
C ASN A 13 -8.91 -10.26 -14.78
N PRO A 14 -9.87 -9.31 -14.81
CA PRO A 14 -10.94 -9.22 -13.81
C PRO A 14 -11.83 -10.46 -13.69
N LEU A 15 -11.96 -11.27 -14.75
CA LEU A 15 -12.76 -12.50 -14.73
C LEU A 15 -12.02 -13.66 -14.07
N GLY A 16 -10.71 -13.54 -13.81
CA GLY A 16 -9.88 -14.61 -13.27
C GLY A 16 -9.64 -15.77 -14.26
N LEU A 17 -10.21 -15.72 -15.46
CA LEU A 17 -10.09 -16.75 -16.50
C LEU A 17 -8.79 -16.61 -17.28
N ASN A 18 -8.50 -17.58 -18.17
CA ASN A 18 -7.32 -17.54 -19.03
C ASN A 18 -7.41 -16.39 -20.06
N PRO A 19 -6.50 -15.39 -20.03
CA PRO A 19 -6.55 -14.25 -20.97
C PRO A 19 -6.00 -14.56 -22.37
N ASN A 20 -5.46 -15.76 -22.62
CA ASN A 20 -4.76 -16.06 -23.88
C ASN A 20 -5.64 -16.01 -25.13
N SER A 21 -6.97 -16.14 -25.00
CA SER A 21 -7.89 -16.09 -26.13
C SER A 21 -8.03 -14.70 -26.76
N ASP A 22 -7.76 -13.63 -26.01
CA ASP A 22 -7.95 -12.25 -26.46
C ASP A 22 -6.87 -11.33 -25.87
N LYS A 23 -5.67 -11.38 -26.45
CA LYS A 23 -4.53 -10.54 -26.04
C LYS A 23 -4.38 -9.35 -26.99
N LEU A 24 -4.33 -8.17 -26.39
CA LEU A 24 -3.97 -6.93 -27.08
C LEU A 24 -2.49 -6.60 -26.88
N PRO A 25 -1.83 -5.95 -27.85
CA PRO A 25 -0.47 -5.45 -27.66
C PRO A 25 -0.42 -4.38 -26.55
N PHE A 26 0.70 -4.31 -25.83
CA PHE A 26 0.87 -3.34 -24.74
C PHE A 26 0.86 -1.89 -25.26
N HIS A 27 1.64 -1.64 -26.31
CA HIS A 27 1.69 -0.32 -26.93
C HIS A 27 0.37 0.00 -27.62
N THR A 28 0.06 1.30 -27.71
CA THR A 28 -1.24 1.86 -28.14
C THR A 28 -2.39 1.68 -27.15
N TYR A 29 -2.52 0.54 -26.47
CA TYR A 29 -3.63 0.34 -25.53
C TYR A 29 -3.25 0.73 -24.10
N TYR A 30 -2.31 -0.02 -23.50
CA TYR A 30 -1.93 0.18 -22.11
C TYR A 30 -1.02 1.40 -21.93
N SER A 31 -0.18 1.74 -22.92
CA SER A 31 0.65 2.95 -22.85
C SER A 31 -0.17 4.24 -22.71
N TYR A 32 -1.26 4.40 -23.48
CA TYR A 32 -2.12 5.59 -23.36
C TYR A 32 -2.99 5.54 -22.10
N LYS A 33 -3.45 4.35 -21.69
CA LYS A 33 -4.16 4.18 -20.43
C LYS A 33 -3.29 4.59 -19.23
N ASP A 34 -2.04 4.15 -19.21
CA ASP A 34 -1.08 4.47 -18.15
C ASP A 34 -0.73 5.96 -18.17
N ALA A 35 -0.55 6.56 -19.35
CA ALA A 35 -0.34 8.00 -19.49
C ALA A 35 -1.50 8.81 -18.88
N ALA A 36 -2.76 8.42 -19.13
CA ALA A 36 -3.92 9.04 -18.49
C ALA A 36 -3.90 8.86 -16.96
N GLY A 37 -3.53 7.67 -16.47
CA GLY A 37 -3.33 7.41 -15.05
C GLY A 37 -2.26 8.31 -14.41
N PHE A 38 -1.13 8.53 -15.09
CA PHE A 38 -0.09 9.45 -14.65
C PHE A 38 -0.57 10.89 -14.60
N VAL A 39 -1.35 11.34 -15.59
CA VAL A 39 -1.94 12.69 -15.57
C VAL A 39 -2.82 12.86 -14.33
N ILE A 40 -3.66 11.89 -14.00
CA ILE A 40 -4.50 11.93 -12.79
C ILE A 40 -3.64 11.97 -11.52
N LEU A 41 -2.62 11.11 -11.42
CA LEU A 41 -1.72 11.04 -10.26
C LEU A 41 -0.96 12.35 -10.04
N ILE A 42 -0.39 12.92 -11.10
CA ILE A 42 0.34 14.19 -11.04
C ILE A 42 -0.61 15.34 -10.68
N THR A 43 -1.82 15.34 -11.24
CA THR A 43 -2.83 16.34 -10.89
C THR A 43 -3.19 16.25 -9.41
N ALA A 44 -3.47 15.05 -8.88
CA ALA A 44 -3.76 14.86 -7.46
C ALA A 44 -2.59 15.29 -6.56
N LEU A 45 -1.35 14.90 -6.91
CA LEU A 45 -0.16 15.28 -6.16
C LEU A 45 0.07 16.80 -6.16
N THR A 46 -0.09 17.45 -7.31
CA THR A 46 0.07 18.91 -7.43
C THR A 46 -1.02 19.65 -6.66
N LEU A 47 -2.26 19.16 -6.65
CA LEU A 47 -3.32 19.75 -5.82
C LEU A 47 -2.96 19.70 -4.33
N VAL A 48 -2.50 18.54 -3.84
CA VAL A 48 -2.09 18.41 -2.43
C VAL A 48 -0.89 19.30 -2.13
N SER A 49 0.16 19.28 -2.97
CA SER A 49 1.39 20.02 -2.69
C SER A 49 1.24 21.54 -2.77
N THR A 50 0.38 22.05 -3.66
CA THR A 50 0.22 23.49 -3.87
C THR A 50 -0.85 24.11 -2.98
N PHE A 51 -2.00 23.45 -2.81
CA PHE A 51 -3.12 24.03 -2.05
C PHE A 51 -3.13 23.62 -0.58
N MET A 52 -2.66 22.42 -0.25
CA MET A 52 -2.74 21.88 1.13
C MET A 52 -1.51 21.03 1.52
N PRO A 53 -0.28 21.56 1.44
CA PRO A 53 0.96 20.77 1.58
C PRO A 53 1.08 20.02 2.91
N ASN A 54 0.47 20.56 3.98
CA ASN A 54 0.59 20.03 5.33
C ASN A 54 -0.62 19.18 5.76
N ILE A 55 -1.60 18.92 4.90
CA ILE A 55 -2.84 18.20 5.28
C ILE A 55 -2.58 16.76 5.74
N LEU A 56 -1.55 16.11 5.21
CA LEU A 56 -1.17 14.75 5.55
C LEU A 56 -0.10 14.67 6.65
N GLY A 57 0.41 15.82 7.10
CA GLY A 57 1.47 15.92 8.10
C GLY A 57 0.93 16.11 9.53
N ASP A 58 1.83 16.01 10.50
CA ASP A 58 1.53 16.31 11.90
C ASP A 58 2.15 17.68 12.28
N PRO A 59 1.37 18.62 12.85
CA PRO A 59 1.88 19.90 13.33
C PRO A 59 3.07 19.78 14.31
N ASP A 60 3.12 18.72 15.12
CA ASP A 60 4.18 18.52 16.10
C ASP A 60 5.57 18.39 15.45
N ASN A 61 5.64 17.93 14.19
CA ASN A 61 6.89 17.79 13.43
C ASN A 61 7.51 19.12 12.98
N PHE A 62 6.82 20.25 13.14
CA PHE A 62 7.41 21.57 12.90
C PHE A 62 8.22 22.09 14.09
N SER A 63 8.10 21.46 15.27
CA SER A 63 8.92 21.77 16.44
C SER A 63 10.24 20.97 16.41
N PRO A 64 11.38 21.55 16.83
CA PRO A 64 12.63 20.80 16.94
C PRO A 64 12.50 19.65 17.94
N ALA A 65 13.09 18.49 17.62
CA ALA A 65 13.04 17.32 18.48
C ALA A 65 13.67 17.59 19.86
N ASN A 66 12.94 17.26 20.93
CA ASN A 66 13.41 17.33 22.30
C ASN A 66 13.39 15.93 22.95
N PRO A 67 14.55 15.29 23.20
CA PRO A 67 14.61 13.96 23.82
C PRO A 67 14.01 13.86 25.22
N LEU A 68 13.83 14.99 25.92
CA LEU A 68 13.33 15.05 27.29
C LEU A 68 11.81 15.22 27.35
N ILE A 69 11.14 15.50 26.23
CA ILE A 69 9.70 15.81 26.18
C ILE A 69 9.03 14.99 25.09
N THR A 70 8.04 14.18 25.47
CA THR A 70 7.16 13.46 24.54
C THR A 70 5.85 14.23 24.33
N PRO A 71 5.44 14.52 23.08
CA PRO A 71 4.12 15.11 22.82
C PRO A 71 2.97 14.23 23.34
N PRO A 72 1.87 14.82 23.83
CA PRO A 72 0.78 14.09 24.49
C PRO A 72 0.03 13.12 23.56
N HIS A 73 -0.04 13.41 22.26
CA HIS A 73 -0.78 12.62 21.28
C HIS A 73 0.13 12.02 20.19
N ILE A 74 1.35 11.59 20.56
CA ILE A 74 2.30 10.99 19.63
C ILE A 74 1.69 9.82 18.84
N LYS A 75 1.78 9.92 17.52
CA LYS A 75 1.30 8.94 16.55
C LYS A 75 2.25 8.91 15.34
N PRO A 76 2.33 7.79 14.62
CA PRO A 76 3.06 7.75 13.36
C PRO A 76 2.27 8.44 12.25
N GLU A 77 2.85 8.53 11.06
CA GLU A 77 2.18 9.00 9.87
C GLU A 77 0.95 8.13 9.53
N TRP A 78 0.02 8.73 8.79
CA TRP A 78 -1.31 8.17 8.55
C TRP A 78 -1.30 6.76 7.96
N TYR A 79 -0.34 6.46 7.07
CA TYR A 79 -0.21 5.14 6.43
C TYR A 79 0.27 4.04 7.38
N PHE A 80 0.79 4.37 8.57
CA PHE A 80 1.16 3.41 9.60
C PHE A 80 0.11 3.26 10.71
N LEU A 81 -0.97 4.04 10.69
CA LEU A 81 -1.97 4.01 11.77
C LEU A 81 -2.62 2.63 11.92
N PHE A 82 -2.87 1.89 10.84
CA PHE A 82 -3.44 0.53 10.94
C PHE A 82 -2.51 -0.39 11.77
N ALA A 83 -1.21 -0.36 11.49
CA ALA A 83 -0.22 -1.19 12.16
C ALA A 83 -0.02 -0.74 13.63
N TYR A 84 -0.07 0.57 13.86
CA TYR A 84 -0.01 1.16 15.20
C TYR A 84 -1.20 0.77 16.09
N THR A 85 -2.41 0.72 15.52
CA THR A 85 -3.58 0.27 16.26
C THR A 85 -3.48 -1.21 16.65
N ILE A 86 -2.93 -2.07 15.78
CA ILE A 86 -2.64 -3.48 16.08
C ILE A 86 -1.60 -3.60 17.20
N LEU A 87 -0.54 -2.78 17.17
CA LEU A 87 0.48 -2.77 18.22
C LEU A 87 -0.11 -2.41 19.60
N ARG A 88 -1.01 -1.41 19.66
CA ARG A 88 -1.62 -0.93 20.91
C ARG A 88 -2.77 -1.79 21.43
N SER A 89 -3.37 -2.65 20.60
CA SER A 89 -4.49 -3.50 21.02
C SER A 89 -4.06 -4.66 21.93
N ILE A 90 -2.77 -5.01 21.93
CA ILE A 90 -2.21 -6.11 22.72
C ILE A 90 -1.52 -5.53 23.97
N PRO A 91 -2.02 -5.79 25.19
CA PRO A 91 -1.43 -5.27 26.43
C PRO A 91 -0.18 -6.06 26.88
N ASN A 92 0.68 -6.44 25.93
CA ASN A 92 1.95 -7.12 26.16
C ASN A 92 2.99 -6.60 25.16
N LYS A 93 4.17 -6.19 25.65
CA LYS A 93 5.23 -5.60 24.81
C LYS A 93 5.70 -6.54 23.70
N LEU A 94 5.98 -7.80 24.02
CA LEU A 94 6.44 -8.79 23.04
C LEU A 94 5.31 -9.15 22.08
N GLY A 95 4.10 -9.41 22.61
CA GLY A 95 2.92 -9.75 21.82
C GLY A 95 2.55 -8.68 20.80
N GLY A 96 2.58 -7.40 21.20
CA GLY A 96 2.31 -6.28 20.30
C GLY A 96 3.33 -6.18 19.17
N VAL A 97 4.63 -6.33 19.46
CA VAL A 97 5.69 -6.30 18.44
C VAL A 97 5.56 -7.48 17.46
N LEU A 98 5.26 -8.68 17.97
CA LEU A 98 5.02 -9.85 17.13
C LEU A 98 3.78 -9.65 16.25
N ALA A 99 2.69 -9.11 16.77
CA ALA A 99 1.49 -8.84 16.00
C ALA A 99 1.68 -7.76 14.93
N LEU A 100 2.46 -6.71 15.23
CA LEU A 100 2.87 -5.72 14.24
C LEU A 100 3.58 -6.39 13.05
N LEU A 101 4.58 -7.21 13.33
CA LEU A 101 5.33 -7.94 12.31
C LEU A 101 4.42 -8.87 11.51
N LEU A 102 3.54 -9.62 12.20
CA LEU A 102 2.59 -10.54 11.57
C LEU A 102 1.54 -9.80 10.72
N SER A 103 1.18 -8.56 11.04
CA SER A 103 0.22 -7.77 10.26
C SER A 103 0.66 -7.54 8.81
N ILE A 104 1.97 -7.58 8.55
CA ILE A 104 2.55 -7.47 7.21
C ILE A 104 2.82 -8.88 6.65
N LEU A 105 3.41 -9.78 7.46
CA LEU A 105 3.75 -11.13 6.99
C LEU A 105 2.53 -11.99 6.65
N ILE A 106 1.35 -11.70 7.20
CA ILE A 106 0.12 -12.43 6.87
C ILE A 106 -0.22 -12.40 5.37
N LEU A 107 0.28 -11.40 4.62
CA LEU A 107 0.15 -11.34 3.16
C LEU A 107 0.76 -12.58 2.47
N LEU A 108 1.79 -13.19 3.06
CA LEU A 108 2.41 -14.42 2.54
C LEU A 108 1.53 -15.66 2.74
N ALA A 109 0.58 -15.63 3.67
CA ALA A 109 -0.37 -16.72 3.89
C ALA A 109 -1.53 -16.71 2.89
N ALA A 110 -1.80 -15.57 2.22
CA ALA A 110 -2.94 -15.42 1.32
C ALA A 110 -3.03 -16.49 0.21
N PRO A 111 -1.93 -16.92 -0.44
CA PRO A 111 -2.00 -18.01 -1.41
C PRO A 111 -2.28 -19.38 -0.79
N LEU A 112 -1.89 -19.60 0.48
CA LEU A 112 -2.00 -20.89 1.17
C LEU A 112 -3.40 -21.12 1.75
N THR A 113 -4.13 -20.05 2.07
CA THR A 113 -5.47 -20.10 2.67
C THR A 113 -6.60 -19.98 1.66
N HIS A 114 -6.29 -19.86 0.36
CA HIS A 114 -7.30 -19.76 -0.68
C HIS A 114 -8.04 -21.09 -0.89
N THR A 115 -9.35 -21.09 -0.64
CA THR A 115 -10.22 -22.29 -0.76
C THR A 115 -11.20 -22.23 -1.92
N SER A 116 -11.31 -21.09 -2.62
CA SER A 116 -12.25 -20.93 -3.73
C SER A 116 -11.89 -21.81 -4.92
N LYS A 117 -12.93 -22.28 -5.62
CA LYS A 117 -12.84 -23.03 -6.90
C LYS A 117 -12.87 -22.13 -8.13
N GLN A 118 -12.73 -20.81 -7.95
CA GLN A 118 -12.56 -19.83 -9.03
C GLN A 118 -11.25 -19.09 -8.83
N ARG A 119 -10.51 -18.85 -9.93
CA ARG A 119 -9.06 -18.58 -9.97
C ARG A 119 -8.40 -18.99 -8.66
N THR A 120 -8.23 -20.29 -8.51
CA THR A 120 -8.25 -21.31 -9.59
C THR A 120 -9.62 -21.71 -10.09
#